data_AF-A0A367JBP5-F1
#
_entry.id   AF-A0A367JBP5-F1
#
_cell.length_a   1.000
_cell.length_b   1.000
_cell.length_c   1.000
_cell.angle_alpha   90.00
_cell.angle_beta   90.00
_cell.angle_gamma   90.00
#
_symmetry.space_group_name_H-M   'P 1'
#
loop_
_entity.id
_entity.type
_entity.pdbx_description
1 polymer ?
#
loop_
_entity_poly.entity_id
_entity_poly.type
_entity_poly.pdbx_seq_one_letter_code
_entity_poly.pdbx_strand_id
1 'polypeptide(L)'
;MTDRHCHNTEEQDPAESEQVYLIKVITAFASYKRFSLNNNHRRRRDYLSLPEHHKKLIPDFLDKVNKVDECIEHNMTFIRDIVKSANMFLDPKLDTLFQHVPADKRGDIRVLVPGAGLGRLAFDIASQAAKETSFLITWQLFGSHFILNRVKEVNEYSIYPFIHSYSNIKSDLDQLSPINVPDVLPAHLPSTVDFSMVAGDFVEVYGQQENNF
;
A
#
# COMPACT_ATOMS: atom_id res chain seq x y z
N MET A 1 36.87 12.22 -39.59
CA MET A 1 37.09 11.50 -38.31
C MET A 1 35.81 11.65 -37.51
N THR A 2 34.94 10.64 -37.57
CA THR A 2 33.63 10.62 -36.91
C THR A 2 33.82 10.20 -35.46
N ASP A 3 33.52 11.13 -34.55
CA ASP A 3 33.48 10.89 -33.11
C ASP A 3 32.26 10.02 -32.79
N ARG A 4 32.49 8.79 -32.34
CA ARG A 4 31.42 7.89 -31.86
C ARG A 4 31.22 8.18 -30.38
N HIS A 5 30.17 8.94 -30.05
CA HIS A 5 29.66 8.96 -28.69
C HIS A 5 29.10 7.58 -28.33
N CYS A 6 29.89 6.82 -27.58
CA CYS A 6 29.47 5.57 -26.96
C CYS A 6 28.67 5.93 -25.70
N HIS A 7 27.34 5.86 -25.79
CA HIS A 7 26.51 5.85 -24.58
C HIS A 7 26.63 4.44 -23.96
N ASN A 8 27.52 4.30 -22.98
CA ASN A 8 27.45 3.19 -22.04
C ASN A 8 26.19 3.39 -21.20
N THR A 9 25.08 2.80 -21.66
CA THR A 9 23.96 2.47 -20.77
C THR A 9 24.33 1.11 -20.20
N GLU A 10 24.99 1.10 -19.05
CA GLU A 10 25.04 -0.10 -18.23
C GLU A 10 23.58 -0.41 -17.87
N GLU A 11 22.98 -1.39 -18.55
CA GLU A 11 21.69 -1.97 -18.16
C GLU A 11 21.88 -2.53 -16.75
N GLN A 12 21.41 -1.78 -15.77
CA GLN A 12 21.40 -2.17 -14.37
C GLN A 12 20.56 -3.45 -14.24
N ASP A 13 21.08 -4.47 -13.54
CA ASP A 13 20.36 -5.73 -13.34
C ASP A 13 18.94 -5.44 -12.81
N PRO A 14 17.88 -5.90 -13.50
CA PRO A 14 16.50 -5.70 -13.05
C PRO A 14 16.26 -6.14 -11.60
N ALA A 15 16.92 -7.20 -11.15
CA ALA A 15 16.80 -7.70 -9.78
C ALA A 15 17.42 -6.74 -8.75
N GLU A 16 18.58 -6.15 -9.06
CA GLU A 16 19.21 -5.14 -8.20
C GLU A 16 18.35 -3.86 -8.15
N SER A 17 17.77 -3.47 -9.28
CA SER A 17 16.87 -2.31 -9.37
C SER A 17 15.61 -2.49 -8.53
N GLU A 18 15.03 -3.70 -8.53
CA GLU A 18 13.87 -4.07 -7.70
C GLU A 18 14.20 -4.02 -6.21
N GLN A 19 15.35 -4.57 -5.79
CA GLN A 19 15.79 -4.52 -4.39
C GLN A 19 15.98 -3.08 -3.89
N VAL A 20 16.59 -2.22 -4.71
CA VAL A 20 16.75 -0.80 -4.38
C VAL A 20 15.40 -0.11 -4.24
N TYR A 21 14.42 -0.42 -5.11
CA TYR A 21 13.07 0.11 -5.01
C TYR A 21 12.35 -0.37 -3.75
N LEU A 22 12.47 -1.66 -3.41
CA LEU A 22 11.92 -2.25 -2.19
C LEU A 22 12.43 -1.53 -0.93
N ILE A 23 13.75 -1.28 -0.85
CA ILE A 23 14.37 -0.55 0.26
C ILE A 23 13.83 0.88 0.34
N LYS A 24 13.64 1.57 -0.80
CA LYS A 24 13.03 2.91 -0.83
C LYS A 24 11.61 2.90 -0.27
N VAL A 25 10.80 1.91 -0.63
CA VAL A 25 9.43 1.77 -0.14
C VAL A 25 9.42 1.53 1.38
N ILE A 26 10.22 0.58 1.89
CA ILE A 26 10.35 0.32 3.33
C ILE A 26 10.78 1.58 4.08
N THR A 27 11.75 2.31 3.53
CA THR A 27 12.26 3.56 4.11
C THR A 27 11.17 4.65 4.16
N ALA A 28 10.31 4.73 3.14
CA ALA A 28 9.18 5.65 3.11
C ALA A 28 8.16 5.31 4.22
N PHE A 29 7.77 4.04 4.35
CA PHE A 29 6.90 3.58 5.45
C PHE A 29 7.52 3.88 6.83
N ALA A 30 8.81 3.59 7.01
CA ALA A 30 9.53 3.88 8.26
C ALA A 30 9.57 5.39 8.60
N SER A 31 9.56 6.24 7.58
CA SER A 31 9.63 7.70 7.73
C SER A 31 8.27 8.37 7.99
N TYR A 32 7.15 7.66 7.81
CA TYR A 32 5.78 8.19 7.91
C TYR A 32 5.55 9.04 9.17
N LYS A 33 5.82 8.46 10.35
CA LYS A 33 5.59 9.13 11.64
C LYS A 33 6.38 10.42 11.74
N ARG A 34 7.70 10.35 11.51
CA ARG A 34 8.59 11.52 11.62
C ARG A 34 8.18 12.62 10.67
N PHE A 35 7.88 12.26 9.41
CA PHE A 35 7.44 13.23 8.41
C PHE A 35 6.11 13.90 8.80
N SER A 36 5.14 13.12 9.25
CA SER A 36 3.80 13.61 9.62
C SER A 36 3.85 14.52 10.86
N LEU A 37 4.59 14.12 11.90
CA LEU A 37 4.78 14.93 13.11
C LEU A 37 5.50 16.26 12.80
N ASN A 38 6.50 16.25 11.91
CA ASN A 38 7.17 17.49 11.49
C ASN A 38 6.21 18.48 10.82
N ASN A 39 5.25 17.99 10.04
CA ASN A 39 4.21 18.84 9.47
C ASN A 39 3.28 19.43 10.55
N ASN A 40 3.02 18.71 11.63
CA ASN A 40 2.25 19.22 12.77
C ASN A 40 3.04 20.20 13.63
N HIS A 41 4.35 19.97 13.81
CA HIS A 41 5.23 20.95 14.45
C HIS A 41 5.22 22.30 13.71
N ARG A 42 5.22 22.28 12.37
CA ARG A 42 5.05 23.50 11.57
C ARG A 42 3.75 24.21 11.90
N ARG A 43 2.63 23.49 11.92
CA ARG A 43 1.30 24.05 12.27
C ARG A 43 1.25 24.66 13.67
N ARG A 44 1.89 24.01 14.66
CA ARG A 44 1.99 24.56 16.01
C ARG A 44 2.75 25.89 16.02
N ARG A 45 3.89 25.95 15.33
CA ARG A 45 4.67 27.18 15.20
C ARG A 45 3.86 28.30 14.55
N ASP A 46 3.13 27.98 13.48
CA ASP A 46 2.32 28.94 12.76
C ASP A 46 1.13 29.44 13.62
N TYR A 47 0.55 28.59 14.47
CA TYR A 47 -0.45 29.02 15.46
C TYR A 47 0.15 29.91 16.56
N LEU A 48 1.31 29.54 17.08
CA LEU A 48 1.98 30.28 18.16
C LEU A 48 2.44 31.68 17.73
N SER A 49 2.73 31.87 16.44
CA SER A 49 3.08 33.19 15.88
C SER A 49 1.88 34.11 15.68
N LEU A 50 0.65 33.63 15.82
CA LEU A 50 -0.54 34.46 15.72
C LEU A 50 -0.63 35.49 16.86
N PRO A 51 -1.21 36.68 16.63
CA PRO A 51 -1.60 37.59 17.70
C PRO A 51 -2.59 36.95 18.68
N GLU A 52 -2.55 37.34 19.95
CA GLU A 52 -3.40 36.76 21.01
C GLU A 52 -4.91 36.86 20.71
N HIS A 53 -5.36 37.92 20.05
CA HIS A 53 -6.77 38.06 19.69
C HIS A 53 -7.23 37.05 18.62
N HIS A 54 -6.34 36.61 17.71
CA HIS A 54 -6.64 35.53 16.77
C HIS A 54 -6.63 34.16 17.45
N LYS A 55 -5.69 33.91 18.38
CA LYS A 55 -5.67 32.67 19.17
C LYS A 55 -6.97 32.46 19.95
N LYS A 56 -7.54 33.54 20.49
CA LYS A 56 -8.86 33.51 21.18
C LYS A 56 -10.02 33.08 20.29
N LEU A 57 -9.91 33.20 18.96
CA LEU A 57 -10.96 32.74 18.03
C LEU A 57 -10.91 31.23 17.78
N ILE A 58 -9.75 30.61 18.02
CA ILE A 58 -9.49 29.19 17.77
C ILE A 58 -8.67 28.57 18.92
N PRO A 59 -9.18 28.66 20.18
CA PRO A 59 -8.40 28.31 21.37
C PRO A 59 -8.01 26.83 21.40
N ASP A 60 -8.85 25.95 20.83
CA ASP A 60 -8.69 24.50 20.88
C ASP A 60 -7.81 23.94 19.74
N PHE A 61 -7.23 24.81 18.90
CA PHE A 61 -6.45 24.37 17.73
C PHE A 61 -5.27 23.47 18.11
N LEU A 62 -4.55 23.79 19.20
CA LEU A 62 -3.41 22.97 19.63
C LEU A 62 -3.84 21.61 20.15
N ASP A 63 -5.00 21.52 20.80
CA ASP A 63 -5.57 20.26 21.27
C ASP A 63 -5.99 19.38 20.11
N LYS A 64 -6.57 19.97 19.06
CA LYS A 64 -6.81 19.27 17.80
C LYS A 64 -5.51 18.72 17.22
N VAL A 65 -4.44 19.50 17.14
CA VAL A 65 -3.14 19.02 16.62
C VAL A 65 -2.55 17.91 17.50
N ASN A 66 -2.74 17.96 18.84
CA ASN A 66 -2.36 16.87 19.74
C ASN A 66 -3.10 15.56 19.39
N LYS A 67 -4.41 15.62 19.18
CA LYS A 67 -5.21 14.45 18.77
C LYS A 67 -4.76 13.90 17.41
N VAL A 68 -4.38 14.77 16.47
CA VAL A 68 -3.80 14.34 15.19
C VAL A 68 -2.48 13.60 15.41
N ASP A 69 -1.61 14.06 16.32
CA ASP A 69 -0.35 13.37 16.64
C ASP A 69 -0.61 11.95 17.21
N GLU A 70 -1.60 11.80 18.09
CA GLU A 70 -2.03 10.48 18.60
C GLU A 70 -2.52 9.55 17.47
N CYS A 71 -3.30 10.09 16.53
CA CYS A 71 -3.76 9.35 15.35
C CYS A 71 -2.61 8.97 14.41
N ILE A 72 -1.58 9.81 14.27
CA ILE A 72 -0.35 9.50 13.51
C ILE A 72 0.38 8.33 14.16
N GLU A 73 0.50 8.31 15.49
CA GLU A 73 1.12 7.20 16.23
C GLU A 73 0.35 5.90 16.01
N HIS A 74 -0.97 5.95 16.08
CA HIS A 74 -1.84 4.80 15.82
C HIS A 74 -1.70 4.29 14.38
N ASN A 75 -1.73 5.18 13.38
CA ASN A 75 -1.48 4.79 12.00
C ASN A 75 -0.08 4.17 11.81
N MET A 76 0.92 4.63 12.57
CA MET A 76 2.27 4.07 12.51
C MET A 76 2.31 2.63 13.04
N THR A 77 1.50 2.24 14.04
CA THR A 77 1.46 0.84 14.48
C THR A 77 0.95 -0.07 13.38
N PHE A 78 -0.12 0.32 12.69
CA PHE A 78 -0.62 -0.39 11.51
C PHE A 78 0.42 -0.49 10.39
N ILE A 79 1.07 0.62 10.05
CA ILE A 79 2.16 0.66 9.04
C ILE A 79 3.32 -0.27 9.42
N ARG A 80 3.71 -0.33 10.70
CA ARG A 80 4.77 -1.25 11.13
C ARG A 80 4.38 -2.71 10.91
N ASP A 81 3.12 -3.06 11.15
CA ASP A 81 2.66 -4.43 10.95
C ASP A 81 2.61 -4.81 9.47
N ILE A 82 2.25 -3.87 8.58
CA ILE A 82 2.43 -4.02 7.13
C ILE A 82 3.90 -4.30 6.80
N VAL A 83 4.84 -3.47 7.26
CA VAL A 83 6.27 -3.65 6.94
C VAL A 83 6.84 -4.95 7.52
N LYS A 84 6.45 -5.34 8.73
CA LYS A 84 6.86 -6.63 9.32
C LYS A 84 6.37 -7.81 8.47
N SER A 85 5.14 -7.74 7.96
CA SER A 85 4.64 -8.76 7.05
C SER A 85 5.40 -8.77 5.73
N ALA A 86 5.82 -7.60 5.26
CA ALA A 86 6.56 -7.42 4.02
C ALA A 86 8.02 -7.90 4.08
N ASN A 87 8.64 -7.97 5.26
CA ASN A 87 9.96 -8.61 5.41
C ASN A 87 9.97 -10.08 4.96
N MET A 88 8.80 -10.71 4.77
CA MET A 88 8.66 -12.02 4.15
C MET A 88 9.04 -12.02 2.65
N PHE A 89 8.93 -10.87 1.96
CA PHE A 89 9.37 -10.69 0.57
C PHE A 89 10.90 -10.53 0.43
N LEU A 90 11.63 -10.38 1.54
CA LEU A 90 13.10 -10.36 1.55
C LEU A 90 13.71 -11.76 1.70
N ASP A 91 12.88 -12.80 1.93
CA ASP A 91 13.35 -14.18 1.96
C ASP A 91 13.41 -14.74 0.52
N PRO A 92 14.61 -15.12 0.01
CA PRO A 92 14.78 -15.69 -1.33
C PRO A 92 14.03 -17.02 -1.55
N LYS A 93 13.33 -17.55 -0.54
CA LYS A 93 12.53 -18.78 -0.65
C LYS A 93 11.14 -18.59 -1.27
N LEU A 94 10.69 -17.36 -1.55
CA LEU A 94 9.34 -17.11 -2.06
C LEU A 94 9.06 -17.82 -3.41
N ASP A 95 10.09 -17.98 -4.25
CA ASP A 95 10.00 -18.67 -5.55
C ASP A 95 9.61 -20.15 -5.43
N THR A 96 9.82 -20.78 -4.27
CA THR A 96 9.50 -22.20 -4.04
C THR A 96 8.05 -22.42 -3.61
N LEU A 97 7.35 -21.37 -3.17
CA LEU A 97 6.02 -21.47 -2.56
C LEU A 97 4.91 -21.76 -3.59
N PHE A 98 5.14 -21.44 -4.86
CA PHE A 98 4.16 -21.57 -5.95
C PHE A 98 4.48 -22.69 -6.97
N GLN A 99 5.59 -23.42 -6.79
CA GLN A 99 6.06 -24.43 -7.75
C GLN A 99 5.19 -25.70 -7.84
N HIS A 100 4.27 -25.90 -6.90
CA HIS A 100 3.57 -27.19 -6.72
C HIS A 100 2.09 -27.18 -7.14
N VAL A 101 1.64 -26.22 -7.97
CA VAL A 101 0.24 -26.21 -8.46
C VAL A 101 0.15 -26.94 -9.81
N PRO A 102 -0.45 -28.14 -9.89
CA PRO A 102 -0.60 -28.89 -11.13
C PRO A 102 -1.47 -28.11 -12.13
N ALA A 103 -1.03 -28.06 -13.40
CA ALA A 103 -1.63 -27.25 -14.48
C ALA A 103 -3.01 -27.75 -14.92
N ASP A 104 -3.37 -28.97 -14.54
CA ASP A 104 -4.39 -29.83 -15.11
C ASP A 104 -5.81 -29.63 -14.52
N LYS A 105 -6.05 -28.53 -13.78
CA LYS A 105 -7.39 -28.13 -13.27
C LYS A 105 -7.75 -26.64 -13.49
N ARG A 106 -7.19 -25.99 -14.52
CA ARG A 106 -7.37 -24.55 -14.78
C ARG A 106 -8.52 -24.19 -15.77
N GLY A 107 -9.81 -24.34 -15.40
CA GLY A 107 -10.95 -23.81 -16.19
C GLY A 107 -11.41 -22.41 -15.74
N ASP A 108 -12.30 -21.66 -16.39
CA ASP A 108 -12.65 -21.54 -17.84
C ASP A 108 -12.71 -20.03 -18.26
N ILE A 109 -12.43 -19.11 -17.33
CA ILE A 109 -12.33 -17.66 -17.57
C ILE A 109 -11.17 -17.12 -16.71
N ARG A 110 -10.23 -16.44 -17.36
CA ARG A 110 -9.10 -15.75 -16.71
C ARG A 110 -9.34 -14.26 -16.78
N VAL A 111 -9.39 -13.61 -15.62
CA VAL A 111 -9.47 -12.15 -15.51
C VAL A 111 -8.10 -11.63 -15.13
N LEU A 112 -7.73 -10.49 -15.70
CA LEU A 112 -6.50 -9.78 -15.42
C LEU A 112 -6.88 -8.36 -15.00
N VAL A 113 -6.47 -7.91 -13.81
CA VAL A 113 -6.71 -6.53 -13.34
C VAL A 113 -5.38 -5.78 -13.23
N PRO A 114 -5.05 -4.96 -14.25
CA PRO A 114 -3.90 -4.07 -14.21
C PRO A 114 -4.07 -3.01 -13.12
N GLY A 115 -3.04 -2.77 -12.31
CA GLY A 115 -3.03 -1.71 -11.30
C GLY A 115 -4.09 -1.88 -10.21
N ALA A 116 -4.23 -3.07 -9.63
CA ALA A 116 -5.35 -3.43 -8.76
C ALA A 116 -5.33 -2.80 -7.35
N GLY A 117 -4.40 -1.89 -7.05
CA GLY A 117 -4.43 -1.17 -5.78
C GLY A 117 -4.15 -2.09 -4.59
N LEU A 118 -5.01 -2.08 -3.58
CA LEU A 118 -4.91 -3.02 -2.46
C LEU A 118 -5.52 -4.40 -2.76
N GLY A 119 -5.92 -4.65 -4.01
CA GLY A 119 -6.46 -5.94 -4.47
C GLY A 119 -7.95 -6.14 -4.16
N ARG A 120 -8.69 -5.11 -3.73
CA ARG A 120 -10.13 -5.23 -3.40
C ARG A 120 -10.99 -5.63 -4.60
N LEU A 121 -10.81 -4.96 -5.74
CA LEU A 121 -11.57 -5.29 -6.96
C LEU A 121 -11.26 -6.72 -7.43
N ALA A 122 -9.97 -7.07 -7.40
CA ALA A 122 -9.50 -8.40 -7.79
C ALA A 122 -10.04 -9.50 -6.85
N PHE A 123 -10.12 -9.20 -5.55
CA PHE A 123 -10.77 -10.05 -4.57
C PHE A 123 -12.29 -10.20 -4.85
N ASP A 124 -12.99 -9.10 -5.13
CA ASP A 124 -14.44 -9.13 -5.39
C ASP A 124 -14.78 -9.93 -6.65
N ILE A 125 -13.94 -9.86 -7.69
CA ILE A 125 -14.07 -10.67 -8.92
C ILE A 125 -13.75 -12.14 -8.65
N ALA A 126 -12.66 -12.44 -7.93
CA ALA A 126 -12.30 -13.79 -7.52
C ALA A 126 -13.41 -14.46 -6.68
N SER A 127 -14.04 -13.68 -5.77
CA SER A 127 -15.15 -14.16 -4.92
C SER A 127 -16.40 -14.58 -5.72
N GLN A 128 -16.55 -14.06 -6.94
CA GLN A 128 -17.67 -14.36 -7.85
C GLN A 128 -17.34 -15.50 -8.85
N ALA A 129 -16.30 -16.29 -8.56
CA ALA A 129 -15.87 -17.50 -9.29
C ALA A 129 -15.04 -17.30 -10.58
N ALA A 130 -14.26 -16.22 -10.66
CA ALA A 130 -13.23 -16.07 -11.69
C ALA A 130 -11.83 -16.43 -11.17
N LYS A 131 -10.98 -17.02 -12.02
CA LYS A 131 -9.54 -17.14 -11.74
C LYS A 131 -8.87 -15.85 -12.14
N GLU A 132 -8.13 -15.23 -11.22
CA GLU A 132 -7.60 -13.88 -11.44
C GLU A 132 -6.14 -13.75 -11.06
N THR A 133 -5.43 -13.03 -11.92
CA THR A 133 -4.10 -12.51 -11.63
C THR A 133 -4.17 -10.98 -11.64
N SER A 134 -3.62 -10.35 -10.61
CA SER A 134 -3.75 -8.90 -10.39
C SER A 134 -2.40 -8.24 -10.18
N PHE A 135 -2.21 -7.01 -10.69
CA PHE A 135 -0.92 -6.32 -10.67
C PHE A 135 -0.83 -5.21 -9.65
N LEU A 136 0.28 -5.17 -8.90
CA LEU A 136 0.50 -4.15 -7.88
C LEU A 136 1.87 -3.49 -8.00
N ILE A 137 1.91 -2.19 -7.70
CA ILE A 137 3.14 -1.46 -7.39
C ILE A 137 3.60 -1.79 -5.96
N THR A 138 4.90 -1.82 -5.69
CA THR A 138 5.47 -2.45 -4.47
C THR A 138 4.91 -1.95 -3.13
N TRP A 139 4.54 -0.67 -3.01
CA TRP A 139 3.89 -0.17 -1.77
C TRP A 139 2.48 -0.71 -1.58
N GLN A 140 1.75 -0.96 -2.68
CA GLN A 140 0.45 -1.62 -2.67
C GLN A 140 0.56 -3.11 -2.38
N LEU A 141 1.64 -3.76 -2.85
CA LEU A 141 1.92 -5.17 -2.58
C LEU A 141 2.05 -5.46 -1.08
N PHE A 142 2.70 -4.56 -0.33
CA PHE A 142 2.83 -4.73 1.11
C PHE A 142 1.47 -4.61 1.82
N GLY A 143 0.69 -3.60 1.47
CA GLY A 143 -0.64 -3.39 2.03
C GLY A 143 -1.61 -4.52 1.68
N SER A 144 -1.61 -4.96 0.41
CA SER A 144 -2.47 -6.06 -0.05
C SER A 144 -2.04 -7.39 0.57
N HIS A 145 -0.74 -7.70 0.64
CA HIS A 145 -0.27 -8.92 1.29
C HIS A 145 -0.70 -8.97 2.75
N PHE A 146 -0.56 -7.86 3.47
CA PHE A 146 -0.98 -7.76 4.85
C PHE A 146 -2.48 -8.02 5.01
N ILE A 147 -3.32 -7.27 4.29
CA ILE A 147 -4.78 -7.40 4.37
C ILE A 147 -5.26 -8.78 3.92
N LEU A 148 -4.71 -9.32 2.83
CA LEU A 148 -5.14 -10.57 2.22
C LEU A 148 -4.67 -11.82 2.98
N ASN A 149 -3.48 -11.77 3.60
CA ASN A 149 -2.84 -12.98 4.12
C ASN A 149 -2.55 -12.96 5.63
N ARG A 150 -2.66 -11.80 6.30
CA ARG A 150 -2.27 -11.67 7.72
C ARG A 150 -3.41 -11.31 8.66
N VAL A 151 -4.40 -10.56 8.17
CA VAL A 151 -5.55 -10.16 8.99
C VAL A 151 -6.51 -11.33 9.18
N LYS A 152 -7.02 -11.49 10.41
CA LYS A 152 -7.81 -12.66 10.83
C LYS A 152 -9.24 -12.32 11.19
N GLU A 153 -9.50 -11.09 11.61
CA GLU A 153 -10.83 -10.64 12.02
C GLU A 153 -11.34 -9.47 11.16
N VAL A 154 -12.65 -9.41 10.95
CA VAL A 154 -13.31 -8.24 10.33
C VAL A 154 -13.15 -7.05 11.28
N ASN A 155 -12.82 -5.87 10.74
CA ASN A 155 -12.59 -4.64 11.51
C ASN A 155 -11.46 -4.75 12.55
N GLU A 156 -10.47 -5.63 12.34
CA GLU A 156 -9.35 -5.85 13.27
C GLU A 156 -8.51 -4.58 13.49
N TYR A 157 -8.38 -3.72 12.48
CA TYR A 157 -7.56 -2.51 12.55
C TYR A 157 -8.42 -1.26 12.38
N SER A 158 -8.17 -0.25 13.22
CA SER A 158 -8.65 1.11 13.00
C SER A 158 -7.55 1.96 12.40
N ILE A 159 -7.85 2.73 11.36
CA ILE A 159 -6.94 3.70 10.75
C ILE A 159 -7.60 5.08 10.71
N TYR A 160 -6.78 6.12 10.72
CA TYR A 160 -7.22 7.51 10.67
C TYR A 160 -6.78 8.14 9.34
N PRO A 161 -7.49 7.92 8.23
CA PRO A 161 -7.01 8.27 6.89
C PRO A 161 -7.08 9.77 6.59
N PHE A 162 -7.96 10.51 7.27
CA PHE A 162 -8.25 11.91 6.95
C PHE A 162 -7.39 12.93 7.71
N ILE A 163 -6.56 12.48 8.65
CA ILE A 163 -5.82 13.36 9.56
C ILE A 163 -4.81 14.28 8.86
N HIS A 164 -4.40 13.93 7.64
CA HIS A 164 -3.49 14.73 6.81
C HIS A 164 -4.21 15.84 6.01
N SER A 165 -5.55 15.76 5.91
CA SER A 165 -6.39 16.71 5.19
C SER A 165 -6.80 17.87 6.09
N TYR A 166 -6.35 19.09 5.76
CA TYR A 166 -6.69 20.32 6.50
C TYR A 166 -7.58 21.27 5.69
N SER A 167 -8.00 20.85 4.51
CA SER A 167 -8.87 21.62 3.62
C SER A 167 -10.15 20.83 3.38
N ASN A 168 -11.26 21.55 3.22
CA ASN A 168 -12.59 20.97 2.99
C ASN A 168 -13.06 19.98 4.07
N ILE A 169 -12.59 20.16 5.30
CA ILE A 169 -13.06 19.43 6.48
C ILE A 169 -14.15 20.26 7.16
N LYS A 170 -15.33 19.68 7.36
CA LYS A 170 -16.47 20.38 7.97
C LYS A 170 -16.36 20.42 9.50
N SER A 171 -15.81 19.38 10.11
CA SER A 171 -15.61 19.29 11.56
C SER A 171 -14.34 18.55 11.94
N ASP A 172 -13.82 18.81 13.14
CA ASP A 172 -12.67 18.07 13.68
C ASP A 172 -12.97 16.58 13.84
N LEU A 173 -14.24 16.23 14.11
CA LEU A 173 -14.71 14.86 14.16
C LEU A 173 -14.52 14.16 12.81
N ASP A 174 -14.84 14.82 11.70
CA ASP A 174 -14.67 14.23 10.36
C ASP A 174 -13.19 13.93 10.07
N GLN A 175 -12.28 14.82 10.48
CA GLN A 175 -10.84 14.61 10.29
C GLN A 175 -10.26 13.51 11.19
N LEU A 176 -10.75 13.43 12.43
CA LEU A 176 -10.28 12.48 13.45
C LEU A 176 -11.07 11.16 13.45
N SER A 177 -12.00 10.96 12.51
CA SER A 177 -12.82 9.76 12.46
C SER A 177 -11.97 8.53 12.09
N PRO A 178 -12.02 7.45 12.89
CA PRO A 178 -11.39 6.20 12.53
C PRO A 178 -12.22 5.48 11.45
N ILE A 179 -11.55 4.72 10.60
CA ILE A 179 -12.12 3.76 9.67
C ILE A 179 -11.58 2.38 10.03
N ASN A 180 -12.47 1.41 10.18
CA ASN A 180 -12.08 0.05 10.50
C ASN A 180 -11.87 -0.77 9.22
N VAL A 181 -10.83 -1.58 9.21
CA VAL A 181 -10.45 -2.44 8.09
C VAL A 181 -9.97 -3.81 8.57
N PRO A 182 -10.14 -4.87 7.76
CA PRO A 182 -10.96 -4.92 6.55
C PRO A 182 -12.44 -5.11 6.90
N ASP A 183 -13.34 -4.63 6.03
CA ASP A 183 -14.79 -4.84 6.13
C ASP A 183 -15.21 -6.29 5.83
N VAL A 184 -14.37 -7.03 5.10
CA VAL A 184 -14.57 -8.43 4.73
C VAL A 184 -13.25 -9.18 4.86
N LEU A 185 -13.30 -10.42 5.36
CA LEU A 185 -12.12 -11.27 5.45
C LEU A 185 -11.80 -11.96 4.13
N PRO A 186 -10.55 -11.85 3.62
CA PRO A 186 -10.15 -12.49 2.38
C PRO A 186 -10.07 -14.02 2.45
N ALA A 187 -9.93 -14.58 3.65
CA ALA A 187 -9.89 -16.02 3.89
C ALA A 187 -11.20 -16.77 3.53
N HIS A 188 -12.28 -16.06 3.22
CA HIS A 188 -13.56 -16.67 2.82
C HIS A 188 -13.63 -17.08 1.33
N LEU A 189 -12.56 -16.94 0.55
CA LEU A 189 -12.56 -17.42 -0.83
C LEU A 189 -12.74 -18.95 -0.87
N PRO A 190 -13.67 -19.48 -1.69
CA PRO A 190 -13.80 -20.92 -1.90
C PRO A 190 -12.47 -21.51 -2.40
N SER A 191 -12.14 -22.72 -1.96
CA SER A 191 -10.91 -23.43 -2.37
C SER A 191 -10.82 -23.73 -3.87
N THR A 192 -11.91 -23.49 -4.61
CA THR A 192 -12.00 -23.63 -6.07
C THR A 192 -11.53 -22.39 -6.83
N VAL A 193 -11.33 -21.26 -6.14
CA VAL A 193 -10.91 -19.98 -6.72
C VAL A 193 -9.38 -19.88 -6.72
N ASP A 194 -8.81 -19.53 -7.88
CA ASP A 194 -7.39 -19.27 -8.06
C ASP A 194 -7.19 -17.75 -8.04
N PHE A 195 -6.76 -17.20 -6.90
CA PHE A 195 -6.52 -15.77 -6.69
C PHE A 195 -5.03 -15.52 -6.48
N SER A 196 -4.42 -14.74 -7.38
CA SER A 196 -2.99 -14.49 -7.41
C SER A 196 -2.69 -13.01 -7.65
N MET A 197 -1.55 -12.55 -7.13
CA MET A 197 -1.04 -11.21 -7.38
C MET A 197 0.39 -11.29 -7.89
N VAL A 198 0.69 -10.50 -8.92
CA VAL A 198 2.02 -10.41 -9.54
C VAL A 198 2.55 -8.99 -9.37
N ALA A 199 3.81 -8.89 -8.97
CA ALA A 199 4.54 -7.63 -8.92
C ALA A 199 5.28 -7.41 -10.24
N GLY A 200 5.30 -6.17 -10.75
CA GLY A 200 6.04 -5.82 -11.96
C GLY A 200 5.29 -4.82 -12.86
N ASP A 201 5.96 -4.36 -13.92
CA ASP A 201 5.32 -3.57 -14.96
C ASP A 201 4.38 -4.43 -15.81
N PHE A 202 3.19 -3.90 -16.09
CA PHE A 202 2.16 -4.63 -16.84
C PHE A 202 2.66 -5.08 -18.22
N VAL A 203 3.28 -4.17 -18.95
CA VAL A 203 3.73 -4.40 -20.33
C VAL A 203 4.94 -5.32 -20.35
N GLU A 204 5.84 -5.24 -19.38
CA GLU A 204 6.99 -6.16 -19.30
C GLU A 204 6.54 -7.59 -19.00
N VAL A 205 5.62 -7.78 -18.05
CA VAL A 205 5.22 -9.13 -17.60
C VAL A 205 4.31 -9.82 -18.63
N TYR A 206 3.48 -9.08 -19.38
CA TYR A 206 2.49 -9.68 -20.29
C TYR A 206 2.66 -9.29 -21.77
N GLY A 207 3.53 -8.35 -22.10
CA GLY A 207 3.73 -7.86 -23.47
C GLY A 207 4.47 -8.82 -24.40
N GLN A 208 5.11 -9.86 -23.86
CA GLN A 208 5.79 -10.90 -24.65
C GLN A 208 4.91 -12.10 -24.99
N GLN A 209 3.61 -12.08 -24.63
CA GLN A 209 2.69 -13.11 -25.09
C GLN A 209 2.39 -12.88 -26.57
N GLU A 210 3.14 -13.54 -27.46
CA GLU A 210 2.76 -13.65 -28.87
C GLU A 210 1.31 -14.14 -28.95
N ASN A 211 0.51 -13.46 -29.77
CA ASN A 211 -0.91 -13.68 -30.00
C ASN A 211 -1.29 -15.18 -30.04
N ASN A 212 -1.74 -15.72 -28.91
CA ASN A 212 -2.48 -16.98 -28.88
C ASN A 212 -3.97 -16.64 -28.86
N PHE A 213 -4.46 -16.16 -30.01
CA PHE A 213 -5.89 -16.19 -30.34
C PHE A 213 -6.20 -17.51 -31.06
#